data_AF-L8XYY4-F1
#
_entry.id   AF-L8XYY4-F1
#
_cell.length_a   1.000
_cell.length_b   1.000
_cell.length_c   1.000
_cell.angle_alpha   90.00
_cell.angle_beta   90.00
_cell.angle_gamma   90.00
#
_symmetry.space_group_name_H-M   'P 1'
#
loop_
_entity.id
_entity.type
_entity.pdbx_description
1 polymer ?
#
loop_
_entity_poly.entity_id
_entity_poly.type
_entity_poly.pdbx_seq_one_letter_code
_entity_poly.pdbx_strand_id
1 'polypeptide(L)'
;GTGESGKSTFIKQMRIIHGAGYSEEDKRGFTKLVYQNIFTAMQAMVKAMETLKILYKYEQNKANALLIREVDVEKVTTFEHQYVSAIKTLWEDPGIQECYDRRREYQLSDSAKYYLTDVDRIATSGYLPTQQDVLRVRVPTTGIIEYPFDLENIIFRMVDVGGQRSERRKWIHCFENVTSIMFLVALSEYDQVLVESDNENRMEESKALFRTIVTYPWFQNSSVILFLNKKDLLEDKILHSHLVDYFPEFDGGQCPRWGQDGGQKRCPHWTGARHRGGLALVGAPWWVLLGRGSGGQGGGEAGSRLFPELPVGGAPGSASSPAGPQRDAQAAREFILKMFVDLNPDSDKIIYSHFTCATDTENIRFVFAAVKDTILQLNLKEYNLV
;
A
#
# COMPACT_ATOMS: atom_id res chain seq x y z
N GLY A 1 -11.45 -7.14 -3.36
CA GLY A 1 -10.39 -6.28 -3.90
C GLY A 1 -9.73 -6.91 -5.11
N THR A 2 -9.05 -6.10 -5.92
CA THR A 2 -8.35 -6.49 -7.18
C THR A 2 -7.18 -7.46 -6.93
N GLY A 3 -6.56 -7.95 -8.01
CA GLY A 3 -5.30 -8.69 -7.93
C GLY A 3 -4.21 -7.88 -7.22
N GLU A 4 -3.29 -8.55 -6.53
CA GLU A 4 -2.13 -7.91 -5.87
C GLU A 4 -2.43 -6.88 -4.76
N SER A 5 -3.70 -6.66 -4.39
CA SER A 5 -4.04 -5.67 -3.36
C SER A 5 -3.63 -6.05 -1.92
N GLY A 6 -3.13 -7.27 -1.70
CA GLY A 6 -2.60 -7.75 -0.42
C GLY A 6 -3.50 -8.71 0.36
N LYS A 7 -4.56 -9.25 -0.26
CA LYS A 7 -5.53 -10.16 0.39
C LYS A 7 -4.86 -11.38 1.03
N SER A 8 -4.08 -12.11 0.24
CA SER A 8 -3.37 -13.29 0.72
C SER A 8 -2.32 -12.94 1.76
N THR A 9 -1.64 -11.80 1.64
CA THR A 9 -0.70 -11.30 2.66
C THR A 9 -1.42 -11.06 3.99
N PHE A 10 -2.62 -10.50 3.97
CA PHE A 10 -3.43 -10.31 5.17
C PHE A 10 -3.78 -11.64 5.85
N ILE A 11 -4.13 -12.67 5.07
CA ILE A 11 -4.42 -14.01 5.61
C ILE A 11 -3.16 -14.66 6.20
N LYS A 12 -2.01 -14.50 5.55
CA LYS A 12 -0.72 -14.93 6.12
C LYS A 12 -0.47 -14.26 7.48
N GLN A 13 -0.82 -12.98 7.63
CA GLN A 13 -0.74 -12.29 8.92
C GLN A 13 -1.71 -12.88 9.96
N MET A 14 -2.94 -13.26 9.58
CA MET A 14 -3.86 -13.92 10.52
C MET A 14 -3.28 -15.23 11.04
N ARG A 15 -2.62 -16.01 10.17
CA ARG A 15 -1.91 -17.24 10.59
C ARG A 15 -0.76 -16.95 11.55
N ILE A 16 -0.06 -15.84 11.38
CA ILE A 16 1.04 -15.42 12.26
C ILE A 16 0.53 -14.91 13.62
N ILE A 17 -0.52 -14.09 13.61
CA ILE A 17 -0.97 -13.35 14.80
C ILE A 17 -1.90 -14.21 15.66
N HIS A 18 -2.78 -14.99 15.03
CA HIS A 18 -3.85 -15.75 15.69
C HIS A 18 -3.77 -17.27 15.46
N GLY A 19 -2.91 -17.73 14.55
CA GLY A 19 -2.67 -19.15 14.29
C GLY A 19 -1.35 -19.65 14.90
N ALA A 20 -0.94 -20.85 14.48
CA ALA A 20 0.34 -21.45 14.87
C ALA A 20 1.58 -20.80 14.19
N GLY A 21 1.38 -19.76 13.39
CA GLY A 21 2.43 -19.19 12.54
C GLY A 21 2.88 -20.16 11.46
N TYR A 22 4.16 -20.02 11.07
CA TYR A 22 4.81 -20.87 10.08
C TYR A 22 5.93 -21.65 10.75
N SER A 23 5.85 -22.99 10.73
CA SER A 23 6.93 -23.86 11.19
C SER A 23 8.16 -23.74 10.27
N GLU A 24 9.27 -24.31 10.69
CA GLU A 24 10.47 -24.38 9.85
C GLU A 24 10.23 -25.24 8.59
N GLU A 25 9.40 -26.29 8.67
CA GLU A 25 8.99 -27.04 7.48
C GLU A 25 8.11 -26.21 6.54
N ASP A 26 7.14 -25.46 7.09
CA ASP A 26 6.30 -24.55 6.29
C ASP A 26 7.18 -23.54 5.54
N LYS A 27 8.10 -22.87 6.25
CA LYS A 27 9.02 -21.88 5.68
C LYS A 27 9.88 -22.47 4.57
N ARG A 28 10.39 -23.70 4.76
CA ARG A 28 11.17 -24.41 3.74
C ARG A 28 10.36 -24.66 2.46
N GLY A 29 9.05 -24.88 2.57
CA GLY A 29 8.15 -24.96 1.43
C GLY A 29 8.12 -23.69 0.57
N PHE A 30 8.42 -22.52 1.14
CA PHE A 30 8.47 -21.24 0.42
C PHE A 30 9.80 -20.96 -0.27
N THR A 31 10.87 -21.71 0.03
CA THR A 31 12.21 -21.46 -0.52
C THR A 31 12.20 -21.41 -2.05
N LYS A 32 11.59 -22.43 -2.68
CA LYS A 32 11.42 -22.49 -4.15
C LYS A 32 10.70 -21.25 -4.68
N LEU A 33 9.60 -20.86 -4.03
CA LEU A 33 8.76 -19.74 -4.46
C LEU A 33 9.51 -18.40 -4.37
N VAL A 34 10.36 -18.22 -3.36
CA VAL A 34 11.22 -17.03 -3.25
C VAL A 34 12.17 -16.92 -4.44
N TYR A 35 12.85 -18.01 -4.80
CA TYR A 35 13.74 -18.01 -5.98
C TYR A 35 12.98 -17.68 -7.26
N GLN A 36 11.81 -18.31 -7.46
CA GLN A 36 10.95 -18.04 -8.61
C GLN A 36 10.52 -16.56 -8.70
N ASN A 37 10.21 -15.95 -7.56
CA ASN A 37 9.86 -14.53 -7.48
C ASN A 37 11.04 -13.63 -7.89
N ILE A 38 12.26 -13.97 -7.48
CA ILE A 38 13.48 -13.24 -7.86
C ILE A 38 13.73 -13.31 -9.36
N PHE A 39 13.70 -14.52 -9.94
CA PHE A 39 13.88 -14.69 -11.39
C PHE A 39 12.80 -13.98 -12.18
N THR A 40 11.53 -14.11 -11.77
CA THR A 40 10.41 -13.40 -12.42
C THR A 40 10.62 -11.88 -12.39
N ALA A 41 11.04 -11.34 -11.25
CA ALA A 41 11.29 -9.90 -11.12
C ALA A 41 12.44 -9.44 -12.02
N MET A 42 13.58 -10.15 -12.01
CA MET A 42 14.72 -9.78 -12.84
C MET A 42 14.42 -9.93 -14.34
N GLN A 43 13.75 -11.02 -14.76
CA GLN A 43 13.32 -11.22 -16.15
C GLN A 43 12.37 -10.10 -16.61
N ALA A 44 11.45 -9.66 -15.76
CA ALA A 44 10.56 -8.55 -16.09
C ALA A 44 11.34 -7.25 -16.34
N MET A 45 12.33 -6.94 -15.50
CA MET A 45 13.17 -5.74 -15.69
C MET A 45 14.07 -5.84 -16.92
N VAL A 46 14.69 -6.99 -17.17
CA VAL A 46 15.51 -7.23 -18.37
C VAL A 46 14.69 -7.06 -19.64
N LYS A 47 13.45 -7.58 -19.66
CA LYS A 47 12.51 -7.38 -20.78
C LYS A 47 12.10 -5.91 -20.92
N ALA A 48 11.88 -5.22 -19.80
CA ALA A 48 11.52 -3.81 -19.80
C ALA A 48 12.65 -2.90 -20.32
N MET A 49 13.92 -3.23 -20.05
CA MET A 49 15.08 -2.52 -20.63
C MET A 49 15.00 -2.44 -22.17
N GLU A 50 14.70 -3.57 -22.82
CA GLU A 50 14.55 -3.65 -24.28
C GLU A 50 13.37 -2.78 -24.76
N THR A 51 12.25 -2.82 -24.05
CA THR A 51 11.02 -2.09 -24.40
C THR A 51 11.17 -0.57 -24.22
N LEU A 52 11.76 -0.16 -23.10
CA LEU A 52 12.00 1.24 -22.73
C LEU A 52 13.26 1.81 -23.39
N LYS A 53 14.01 0.99 -24.14
CA LYS A 53 15.26 1.33 -24.83
C LYS A 53 16.34 1.88 -23.89
N ILE A 54 16.39 1.35 -22.67
CA ILE A 54 17.41 1.70 -21.68
C ILE A 54 18.64 0.82 -21.94
N LEU A 55 19.83 1.44 -21.96
CA LEU A 55 21.08 0.74 -22.19
C LEU A 55 21.68 0.26 -20.87
N TYR A 56 22.29 -0.92 -20.89
CA TYR A 56 23.15 -1.36 -19.80
C TYR A 56 24.36 -0.44 -19.71
N LYS A 57 24.75 -0.06 -18.49
CA LYS A 57 25.99 0.70 -18.30
C LYS A 57 27.21 -0.18 -18.53
N TYR A 58 27.16 -1.44 -18.10
CA TYR A 58 28.26 -2.38 -18.23
C TYR A 58 27.96 -3.42 -19.32
N GLU A 59 28.80 -3.49 -20.35
CA GLU A 59 28.61 -4.39 -21.50
C GLU A 59 28.49 -5.88 -21.11
N GLN A 60 29.22 -6.30 -20.07
CA GLN A 60 29.12 -7.67 -19.52
C GLN A 60 27.71 -8.05 -19.07
N ASN A 61 26.90 -7.07 -18.67
CA ASN A 61 25.53 -7.33 -18.22
C ASN A 61 24.59 -7.74 -19.35
N LYS A 62 24.97 -7.53 -20.63
CA LYS A 62 24.23 -8.12 -21.75
C LYS A 62 24.25 -9.65 -21.70
N ALA A 63 25.39 -10.25 -21.38
CA ALA A 63 25.51 -11.70 -21.23
C ALA A 63 24.73 -12.21 -20.00
N ASN A 64 24.83 -11.50 -18.87
CA ASN A 64 24.06 -11.83 -17.67
C ASN A 64 22.55 -11.73 -17.91
N ALA A 65 22.10 -10.72 -18.65
CA ALA A 65 20.69 -10.56 -19.01
C ALA A 65 20.19 -11.72 -19.87
N LEU A 66 20.97 -12.17 -20.86
CA LEU A 66 20.64 -13.35 -21.66
C LEU A 66 20.53 -14.61 -20.81
N LEU A 67 21.51 -14.84 -19.92
CA LEU A 67 21.52 -15.97 -19.00
C LEU A 67 20.24 -16.01 -18.14
N ILE A 68 19.84 -14.88 -17.56
CA ILE A 68 18.63 -14.81 -16.72
C ILE A 68 17.36 -14.97 -17.55
N ARG A 69 17.33 -14.44 -18.78
CA ARG A 69 16.16 -14.52 -19.68
C ARG A 69 15.84 -15.95 -20.10
N GLU A 70 16.84 -16.81 -20.22
CA GLU A 70 16.68 -18.21 -20.65
C GLU A 70 16.23 -19.16 -19.53
N VAL A 71 16.21 -18.69 -18.27
CA VAL A 71 15.78 -19.52 -17.13
C VAL A 71 14.28 -19.82 -17.18
N ASP A 72 13.94 -21.11 -17.16
CA ASP A 72 12.57 -21.58 -16.96
C ASP A 72 12.20 -21.47 -15.46
N VAL A 73 11.49 -20.40 -15.12
CA VAL A 73 11.11 -20.06 -13.74
C VAL A 73 10.35 -21.20 -13.05
N GLU A 74 9.49 -21.94 -13.75
CA GLU A 74 8.67 -22.98 -13.11
C GLU A 74 9.50 -24.17 -12.61
N LYS A 75 10.64 -24.41 -13.26
CA LYS A 75 11.58 -25.48 -12.94
C LYS A 75 12.67 -25.09 -11.93
N VAL A 76 12.78 -23.82 -11.57
CA VAL A 76 13.75 -23.36 -10.57
C VAL A 76 13.49 -24.02 -9.22
N THR A 77 14.46 -24.77 -8.71
CA THR A 77 14.44 -25.40 -7.38
C THR A 77 15.65 -25.03 -6.52
N THR A 78 16.76 -24.66 -7.17
CA THR A 78 18.02 -24.25 -6.55
C THR A 78 18.36 -22.81 -6.93
N PHE A 79 19.26 -22.21 -6.17
CA PHE A 79 19.75 -20.85 -6.44
C PHE A 79 21.26 -20.87 -6.61
N GLU A 80 21.69 -21.27 -7.81
CA GLU A 80 23.09 -21.53 -8.12
C GLU A 80 23.91 -20.25 -8.23
N HIS A 81 25.19 -20.32 -7.83
CA HIS A 81 26.12 -19.20 -7.76
C HIS A 81 26.20 -18.37 -9.05
N GLN A 82 26.13 -19.02 -10.22
CA GLN A 82 26.15 -18.32 -11.51
C GLN A 82 24.98 -17.34 -11.67
N TYR A 83 23.77 -17.74 -11.26
CA TYR A 83 22.59 -16.89 -11.35
C TYR A 83 22.61 -15.81 -10.29
N VAL A 84 23.08 -16.11 -9.08
CA VAL A 84 23.22 -15.13 -8.00
C VAL A 84 24.17 -14.01 -8.42
N SER A 85 25.34 -14.36 -8.95
CA SER A 85 26.31 -13.41 -9.46
C SER A 85 25.74 -12.54 -10.60
N ALA A 86 25.04 -13.16 -11.56
CA ALA A 86 24.38 -12.45 -12.65
C ALA A 86 23.28 -11.49 -12.16
N ILE A 87 22.41 -11.92 -11.24
CA ILE A 87 21.34 -11.10 -10.67
C ILE A 87 21.93 -9.92 -9.90
N LYS A 88 22.97 -10.16 -9.09
CA LYS A 88 23.64 -9.12 -8.30
C LYS A 88 24.27 -8.04 -9.19
N THR A 89 25.05 -8.46 -10.18
CA THR A 89 25.70 -7.55 -11.13
C THR A 89 24.72 -6.80 -12.02
N LEU A 90 23.59 -7.42 -12.38
CA LEU A 90 22.48 -6.75 -13.05
C LEU A 90 21.82 -5.72 -12.13
N TRP A 91 21.52 -6.08 -10.89
CA TRP A 91 20.87 -5.16 -9.94
C TRP A 91 21.72 -3.94 -9.64
N GLU A 92 23.05 -4.08 -9.60
CA GLU A 92 23.99 -2.97 -9.43
C GLU A 92 24.19 -2.11 -10.70
N ASP A 93 23.66 -2.54 -11.87
CA ASP A 93 23.76 -1.77 -13.11
C ASP A 93 22.85 -0.53 -13.07
N PRO A 94 23.38 0.68 -13.31
CA PRO A 94 22.58 1.90 -13.33
C PRO A 94 21.44 1.91 -14.36
N GLY A 95 21.59 1.20 -15.50
CA GLY A 95 20.50 1.05 -16.46
C GLY A 95 19.35 0.22 -15.89
N ILE A 96 19.66 -0.85 -15.16
CA ILE A 96 18.64 -1.65 -14.46
C ILE A 96 17.99 -0.86 -13.31
N GLN A 97 18.77 -0.04 -12.57
CA GLN A 97 18.22 0.85 -11.56
C GLN A 97 17.27 1.91 -12.17
N GLU A 98 17.63 2.51 -13.30
CA GLU A 98 16.75 3.42 -14.05
C GLU A 98 15.46 2.70 -14.50
N CYS A 99 15.58 1.48 -15.01
CA CYS A 99 14.44 0.64 -15.37
C CYS A 99 13.51 0.40 -14.17
N TYR A 100 14.08 0.06 -13.00
CA TYR A 100 13.33 -0.09 -11.76
C TYR A 100 12.64 1.20 -11.30
N ASP A 101 13.26 2.36 -11.48
CA ASP A 101 12.61 3.65 -11.16
C ASP A 101 11.43 3.95 -12.09
N ARG A 102 11.45 3.40 -13.31
CA ARG A 102 10.37 3.44 -14.29
C ARG A 102 9.40 2.24 -14.21
N ARG A 103 9.42 1.47 -13.11
CA ARG A 103 8.55 0.31 -12.87
C ARG A 103 7.03 0.55 -12.90
N ARG A 104 6.57 1.79 -13.05
CA ARG A 104 5.15 2.11 -13.30
C ARG A 104 4.74 1.83 -14.76
N GLU A 105 5.71 1.81 -15.68
CA GLU A 105 5.50 1.63 -17.13
C GLU A 105 5.39 0.16 -17.55
N TYR A 106 5.64 -0.79 -16.64
CA TYR A 106 5.53 -2.22 -16.88
C TYR A 106 5.14 -2.96 -15.60
N GLN A 107 4.85 -4.26 -15.73
CA GLN A 107 4.40 -5.07 -14.61
C GLN A 107 5.60 -5.61 -13.81
N LEU A 108 5.76 -5.13 -12.58
CA LEU A 108 6.80 -5.59 -11.65
C LEU A 108 6.21 -5.84 -10.26
N SER A 109 6.67 -6.89 -9.59
CA SER A 109 6.27 -7.18 -8.20
C SER A 109 6.78 -6.11 -7.23
N ASP A 110 5.94 -5.66 -6.30
CA ASP A 110 6.33 -4.73 -5.23
C ASP A 110 7.47 -5.27 -4.35
N SER A 111 7.59 -6.60 -4.25
CA SER A 111 8.64 -7.27 -3.48
C SER A 111 9.99 -7.34 -4.21
N ALA A 112 10.09 -6.88 -5.46
CA ALA A 112 11.30 -7.01 -6.27
C ALA A 112 12.54 -6.42 -5.57
N LYS A 113 12.46 -5.14 -5.14
CA LYS A 113 13.57 -4.47 -4.45
C LYS A 113 13.96 -5.16 -3.14
N TYR A 114 12.98 -5.68 -2.39
CA TYR A 114 13.24 -6.38 -1.13
C TYR A 114 14.13 -7.61 -1.33
N TYR A 115 13.83 -8.45 -2.33
CA TYR A 115 14.65 -9.64 -2.57
C TYR A 115 15.96 -9.34 -3.31
N LEU A 116 15.92 -8.44 -4.31
CA LEU A 116 17.10 -8.15 -5.14
C LEU A 116 18.21 -7.40 -4.37
N THR A 117 17.84 -6.59 -3.38
CA THR A 117 18.82 -5.86 -2.55
C THR A 117 19.59 -6.80 -1.61
N ASP A 118 19.00 -7.93 -1.22
CA ASP A 118 19.58 -8.86 -0.24
C ASP A 118 19.65 -10.30 -0.80
N VAL A 119 20.11 -10.40 -2.04
CA VAL A 119 20.21 -11.68 -2.76
C VAL A 119 21.25 -12.61 -2.14
N ASP A 120 22.29 -12.07 -1.51
CA ASP A 120 23.37 -12.83 -0.88
C ASP A 120 22.85 -13.66 0.32
N ARG A 121 21.98 -13.08 1.16
CA ARG A 121 21.33 -13.81 2.26
C ARG A 121 20.52 -15.01 1.74
N ILE A 122 19.81 -14.80 0.63
CA ILE A 122 18.94 -15.82 0.01
C ILE A 122 19.77 -16.93 -0.65
N ALA A 123 20.97 -16.60 -1.12
CA ALA A 123 21.91 -17.54 -1.73
C ALA A 123 22.73 -18.36 -0.73
N THR A 124 22.64 -18.06 0.57
CA THR A 124 23.46 -18.73 1.59
C THR A 124 23.08 -20.21 1.70
N SER A 125 24.08 -21.08 1.90
CA SER A 125 23.86 -22.51 2.14
C SER A 125 22.96 -22.73 3.36
N GLY A 126 21.90 -23.52 3.19
CA GLY A 126 20.92 -23.74 4.24
C GLY A 126 19.91 -22.60 4.43
N TYR A 127 19.79 -21.68 3.45
CA TYR A 127 18.80 -20.61 3.46
C TYR A 127 17.41 -21.14 3.86
N LEU A 128 16.86 -20.51 4.89
CA LEU A 128 15.49 -20.70 5.32
C LEU A 128 14.77 -19.35 5.24
N PRO A 129 13.63 -19.27 4.51
CA PRO A 129 12.85 -18.06 4.42
C PRO A 129 12.44 -17.54 5.80
N THR A 130 12.67 -16.26 6.02
CA THR A 130 12.14 -15.55 7.18
C THR A 130 10.63 -15.37 7.04
N GLN A 131 9.97 -15.02 8.14
CA GLN A 131 8.55 -14.64 8.09
C GLN A 131 8.30 -13.49 7.11
N GLN A 132 9.24 -12.56 6.98
CA GLN A 132 9.12 -11.45 6.03
C GLN A 132 9.24 -11.90 4.57
N ASP A 133 10.09 -12.89 4.30
CA ASP A 133 10.16 -13.53 2.98
C ASP A 133 8.83 -14.22 2.65
N VAL A 134 8.23 -14.93 3.61
CA VAL A 134 6.93 -15.60 3.45
C VAL A 134 5.79 -14.60 3.24
N LEU A 135 5.81 -13.44 3.91
CA LEU A 135 4.80 -12.40 3.70
C LEU A 135 4.90 -11.75 2.31
N ARG A 136 6.12 -11.58 1.80
CA ARG A 136 6.42 -10.90 0.54
C ARG A 136 6.37 -11.79 -0.69
N VAL A 137 6.42 -13.11 -0.52
CA VAL A 137 6.41 -14.04 -1.65
C VAL A 137 5.04 -14.02 -2.31
N ARG A 138 5.04 -13.81 -3.63
CA ARG A 138 3.84 -13.76 -4.43
C ARG A 138 3.52 -15.14 -4.98
N VAL A 139 2.29 -15.57 -4.70
CA VAL A 139 1.66 -16.74 -5.29
C VAL A 139 0.28 -16.27 -5.77
N PRO A 140 -0.04 -16.35 -7.08
CA PRO A 140 -1.38 -16.01 -7.55
C PRO A 140 -2.43 -16.92 -6.92
N THR A 141 -3.37 -16.35 -6.18
CA THR A 141 -4.50 -17.09 -5.63
C THR A 141 -5.47 -17.45 -6.76
N THR A 142 -5.71 -18.74 -6.93
CA THR A 142 -6.74 -19.29 -7.82
C THR A 142 -7.86 -19.89 -6.98
N GLY A 143 -9.10 -19.63 -7.37
CA GLY A 143 -10.29 -20.11 -6.66
C GLY A 143 -10.56 -19.37 -5.35
N ILE A 144 -11.12 -20.13 -4.40
CA ILE A 144 -11.57 -19.67 -3.08
C ILE A 144 -10.80 -20.48 -2.04
N ILE A 145 -10.17 -19.78 -1.10
CA ILE A 145 -9.38 -20.39 -0.03
C ILE A 145 -9.99 -19.96 1.31
N GLU A 146 -10.39 -20.93 2.13
CA GLU A 146 -10.92 -20.66 3.47
C GLU A 146 -9.84 -20.86 4.53
N TYR A 147 -9.79 -19.94 5.48
CA TYR A 147 -8.87 -19.98 6.61
C TYR A 147 -9.66 -19.81 7.92
N PRO A 148 -9.99 -20.92 8.61
CA PRO A 148 -10.57 -20.87 9.93
C PRO A 148 -9.48 -20.58 10.98
N PHE A 149 -9.79 -19.74 11.96
CA PHE A 149 -8.96 -19.53 13.14
C PHE A 149 -9.82 -19.17 14.35
N ASP A 150 -9.32 -19.54 15.53
CA ASP A 150 -9.98 -19.26 16.80
C ASP A 150 -9.49 -17.93 17.38
N LEU A 151 -10.43 -17.11 17.83
CA LEU A 151 -10.14 -15.84 18.49
C LEU A 151 -11.05 -15.68 19.70
N GLU A 152 -10.49 -15.80 20.90
CA GLU A 152 -11.22 -15.56 22.17
C GLU A 152 -12.54 -16.36 22.27
N ASN A 153 -12.52 -17.64 21.86
CA ASN A 153 -13.66 -18.58 21.79
C ASN A 153 -14.67 -18.31 20.67
N ILE A 154 -14.35 -17.45 19.71
CA ILE A 154 -15.13 -17.21 18.49
C ILE A 154 -14.34 -17.76 17.30
N ILE A 155 -14.98 -18.59 16.50
CA ILE A 155 -14.38 -19.15 15.29
C ILE A 155 -14.56 -18.14 14.15
N PHE A 156 -13.47 -17.53 13.71
CA PHE A 156 -13.46 -16.70 12.52
C PHE A 156 -13.13 -17.56 11.29
N ARG A 157 -13.96 -17.44 10.24
CA ARG A 157 -13.69 -18.04 8.94
C ARG A 157 -13.39 -16.93 7.94
N MET A 158 -12.13 -16.77 7.58
CA MET A 158 -11.71 -15.81 6.57
C MET A 158 -11.69 -16.48 5.19
N VAL A 159 -12.19 -15.79 4.17
CA VAL A 159 -12.26 -16.32 2.80
C VAL A 159 -11.38 -15.45 1.90
N ASP A 160 -10.30 -16.01 1.34
CA ASP A 160 -9.57 -15.40 0.22
C ASP A 160 -10.24 -15.77 -1.08
N VAL A 161 -10.38 -14.79 -1.97
CA VAL A 161 -10.86 -15.03 -3.33
C VAL A 161 -9.87 -14.44 -4.33
N GLY A 162 -9.64 -15.14 -5.44
CA GLY A 162 -8.80 -14.65 -6.53
C GLY A 162 -9.26 -13.27 -7.02
N GLY A 163 -8.35 -12.29 -7.03
CA GLY A 163 -8.65 -10.89 -7.35
C GLY A 163 -8.66 -10.53 -8.84
N GLN A 164 -8.09 -11.41 -9.67
CA GLN A 164 -7.98 -11.23 -11.12
C GLN A 164 -9.35 -11.38 -11.78
N ARG A 165 -9.56 -10.71 -12.93
CA ARG A 165 -10.87 -10.68 -13.61
C ARG A 165 -11.42 -12.08 -13.93
N SER A 166 -10.54 -13.00 -14.34
CA SER A 166 -10.87 -14.41 -14.63
C SER A 166 -11.45 -15.15 -13.43
N GLU A 167 -11.03 -14.81 -12.22
CA GLU A 167 -11.41 -15.50 -10.99
C GLU A 167 -12.71 -14.98 -10.37
N ARG A 168 -13.14 -13.76 -10.72
CA ARG A 168 -14.29 -13.08 -10.09
C ARG A 168 -15.63 -13.80 -10.30
N ARG A 169 -15.77 -14.58 -11.36
CA ARG A 169 -16.98 -15.39 -11.60
C ARG A 169 -17.25 -16.42 -10.49
N LYS A 170 -16.20 -16.83 -9.77
CA LYS A 170 -16.29 -17.81 -8.68
C LYS A 170 -16.78 -17.16 -7.38
N TRP A 171 -16.75 -15.83 -7.25
CA TRP A 171 -17.02 -15.15 -5.98
C TRP A 171 -18.44 -15.40 -5.46
N ILE A 172 -19.42 -15.58 -6.34
CA ILE A 172 -20.81 -15.84 -5.94
C ILE A 172 -20.96 -17.06 -5.02
N HIS A 173 -20.02 -18.02 -5.07
CA HIS A 173 -20.03 -19.20 -4.21
C HIS A 173 -19.68 -18.93 -2.74
N CYS A 174 -19.28 -17.71 -2.38
CA CYS A 174 -18.98 -17.32 -1.00
C CYS A 174 -19.83 -16.16 -0.48
N PHE A 175 -20.91 -15.80 -1.17
CA PHE A 175 -21.71 -14.60 -0.85
C PHE A 175 -22.87 -14.85 0.12
N GLU A 176 -23.16 -16.11 0.47
CA GLU A 176 -24.21 -16.43 1.44
C GLU A 176 -23.72 -16.26 2.88
N ASN A 177 -24.53 -15.59 3.71
CA ASN A 177 -24.30 -15.40 5.15
C ASN A 177 -22.96 -14.75 5.51
N VAL A 178 -22.49 -13.81 4.68
CA VAL A 178 -21.27 -13.06 4.96
C VAL A 178 -21.53 -11.99 6.01
N THR A 179 -20.91 -12.14 7.17
CA THR A 179 -20.97 -11.19 8.28
C THR A 179 -20.31 -9.82 7.96
N SER A 180 -19.14 -9.85 7.34
CA SER A 180 -18.34 -8.66 7.06
C SER A 180 -17.50 -8.82 5.80
N ILE A 181 -17.38 -7.75 5.03
CA ILE A 181 -16.57 -7.66 3.82
C ILE A 181 -15.32 -6.84 4.12
N MET A 182 -14.14 -7.47 4.02
CA MET A 182 -12.86 -6.77 4.07
C MET A 182 -12.37 -6.49 2.65
N PHE A 183 -12.58 -5.26 2.18
CA PHE A 183 -12.13 -4.83 0.86
C PHE A 183 -10.75 -4.19 0.93
N LEU A 184 -9.77 -4.78 0.22
CA LEU A 184 -8.41 -4.26 0.15
C LEU A 184 -8.15 -3.49 -1.14
N VAL A 185 -7.66 -2.27 -1.00
CA VAL A 185 -7.18 -1.35 -2.04
C VAL A 185 -5.67 -1.21 -1.90
N ALA A 186 -4.94 -1.27 -3.00
CA ALA A 186 -3.52 -0.96 -3.02
C ALA A 186 -3.30 0.53 -3.31
N LEU A 187 -2.88 1.29 -2.30
CA LEU A 187 -2.61 2.72 -2.41
C LEU A 187 -1.54 3.04 -3.45
N SER A 188 -0.55 2.18 -3.61
CA SER A 188 0.55 2.38 -4.56
C SER A 188 0.18 2.17 -6.02
N GLU A 189 -1.03 1.72 -6.36
CA GLU A 189 -1.41 1.36 -7.74
C GLU A 189 -2.07 2.52 -8.51
N TYR A 190 -2.06 3.74 -7.98
CA TYR A 190 -2.68 4.92 -8.61
C TYR A 190 -2.06 5.30 -9.97
N ASP A 191 -0.80 4.97 -10.20
CA ASP A 191 -0.04 5.30 -11.42
C ASP A 191 0.23 4.08 -12.31
N GLN A 192 -0.47 2.97 -12.08
CA GLN A 192 -0.25 1.70 -12.77
C GLN A 192 -1.45 1.29 -13.63
N VAL A 193 -1.16 0.55 -14.70
CA VAL A 193 -2.16 -0.08 -15.57
C VAL A 193 -2.35 -1.56 -15.24
N LEU A 194 -3.49 -2.13 -15.61
CA LEU A 194 -3.79 -3.55 -15.38
C LEU A 194 -2.83 -4.46 -16.16
N VAL A 195 -2.63 -5.67 -15.64
CA VAL A 195 -1.90 -6.71 -16.38
C VAL A 195 -2.73 -7.17 -17.58
N GLU A 196 -4.04 -7.23 -17.39
CA GLU A 196 -5.01 -7.70 -18.37
C GLU A 196 -5.38 -6.64 -19.43
N SER A 197 -5.09 -5.35 -19.18
CA SER A 197 -5.37 -4.25 -20.11
C SER A 197 -4.42 -3.07 -19.86
N ASP A 198 -3.67 -2.68 -20.89
CA ASP A 198 -2.68 -1.59 -20.87
C ASP A 198 -3.28 -0.18 -20.84
N ASN A 199 -4.58 -0.05 -21.11
CA ASN A 199 -5.29 1.23 -21.15
C ASN A 199 -6.16 1.50 -19.91
N GLU A 200 -6.19 0.57 -18.95
CA GLU A 200 -7.04 0.69 -17.76
C GLU A 200 -6.20 0.84 -16.50
N ASN A 201 -6.44 1.94 -15.77
CA ASN A 201 -5.77 2.21 -14.51
C ASN A 201 -6.21 1.23 -13.40
N ARG A 202 -5.25 0.69 -12.65
CA ARG A 202 -5.50 -0.30 -11.58
C ARG A 202 -6.38 0.25 -10.44
N MET A 203 -6.20 1.51 -10.08
CA MET A 203 -6.99 2.16 -9.02
C MET A 203 -8.43 2.39 -9.47
N GLU A 204 -8.65 2.76 -10.74
CA GLU A 204 -10.00 2.88 -11.30
C GLU A 204 -10.73 1.53 -11.37
N GLU A 205 -10.03 0.46 -11.75
CA GLU A 205 -10.59 -0.90 -11.67
C GLU A 205 -10.97 -1.28 -10.23
N SER A 206 -10.13 -0.92 -9.25
CA SER A 206 -10.42 -1.14 -7.84
C SER A 206 -11.65 -0.35 -7.36
N LYS A 207 -11.80 0.91 -7.80
CA LYS A 207 -13.00 1.74 -7.54
C LYS A 207 -14.25 1.12 -8.15
N ALA A 208 -14.21 0.73 -9.42
CA ALA A 208 -15.35 0.09 -10.11
C ALA A 208 -15.78 -1.21 -9.41
N LEU A 209 -14.81 -2.02 -9.00
CA LEU A 209 -15.05 -3.25 -8.24
C LEU A 209 -15.64 -2.95 -6.85
N PHE A 210 -15.11 -1.95 -6.14
CA PHE A 210 -15.64 -1.55 -4.84
C PHE A 210 -17.09 -1.08 -4.93
N ARG A 211 -17.40 -0.21 -5.91
CA ARG A 211 -18.77 0.26 -6.18
C ARG A 211 -19.72 -0.91 -6.37
N THR A 212 -19.32 -1.90 -7.18
CA THR A 212 -20.12 -3.11 -7.40
C THR A 212 -20.40 -3.84 -6.09
N ILE A 213 -19.38 -4.03 -5.25
CA ILE A 213 -19.49 -4.74 -3.98
C ILE A 213 -20.39 -4.01 -2.98
N VAL A 214 -20.23 -2.69 -2.80
CA VAL A 214 -21.05 -1.95 -1.82
C VAL A 214 -22.51 -1.83 -2.23
N THR A 215 -22.80 -1.84 -3.54
CA THR A 215 -24.18 -1.85 -4.07
C THR A 215 -24.82 -3.23 -4.18
N TYR A 216 -24.04 -4.31 -3.96
CA TYR A 216 -24.50 -5.65 -4.22
C TYR A 216 -25.58 -6.07 -3.20
N PRO A 217 -26.78 -6.51 -3.64
CA PRO A 217 -27.88 -6.83 -2.73
C PRO A 217 -27.54 -7.88 -1.67
N TRP A 218 -26.72 -8.87 -2.03
CA TRP A 218 -26.29 -9.93 -1.12
C TRP A 218 -25.52 -9.43 0.10
N PHE A 219 -24.94 -8.23 0.01
CA PHE A 219 -24.14 -7.65 1.09
C PHE A 219 -24.84 -6.53 1.82
N GLN A 220 -26.14 -6.28 1.60
CA GLN A 220 -26.86 -5.15 2.21
C GLN A 220 -26.64 -5.10 3.73
N ASN A 221 -26.83 -6.24 4.41
CA ASN A 221 -26.68 -6.37 5.86
C ASN A 221 -25.22 -6.60 6.31
N SER A 222 -24.31 -6.92 5.38
CA SER A 222 -22.91 -7.13 5.69
C SER A 222 -22.22 -5.79 5.97
N SER A 223 -21.46 -5.75 7.07
CA SER A 223 -20.58 -4.62 7.34
C SER A 223 -19.43 -4.54 6.32
N VAL A 224 -18.96 -3.33 6.00
CA VAL A 224 -17.87 -3.14 5.04
C VAL A 224 -16.67 -2.49 5.72
N ILE A 225 -15.53 -3.15 5.61
CA ILE A 225 -14.25 -2.70 6.13
C ILE A 225 -13.33 -2.45 4.94
N LEU A 226 -12.84 -1.23 4.82
CA LEU A 226 -11.99 -0.79 3.72
C LEU A 226 -10.53 -0.67 4.18
N PHE A 227 -9.68 -1.56 3.70
CA PHE A 227 -8.25 -1.49 3.93
C PHE A 227 -7.56 -0.78 2.77
N LEU A 228 -6.96 0.37 3.08
CA LEU A 228 -6.09 1.12 2.19
C LEU A 228 -4.65 0.67 2.45
N ASN A 229 -4.25 -0.39 1.75
CA ASN A 229 -3.02 -1.13 1.94
C ASN A 229 -1.85 -0.54 1.13
N LYS A 230 -0.62 -1.00 1.41
CA LYS A 230 0.63 -0.54 0.77
C LYS A 230 0.91 0.94 1.03
N LYS A 231 0.58 1.42 2.24
CA LYS A 231 0.80 2.83 2.63
C LYS A 231 2.28 3.24 2.56
N ASP A 232 3.18 2.31 2.88
CA ASP A 232 4.63 2.46 2.81
C ASP A 232 5.09 2.73 1.38
N LEU A 233 4.57 1.97 0.42
CA LEU A 233 4.90 2.15 -0.99
C LEU A 233 4.32 3.45 -1.57
N LEU A 234 3.16 3.91 -1.07
CA LEU A 234 2.61 5.22 -1.46
C LEU A 234 3.49 6.36 -0.94
N GLU A 235 3.93 6.30 0.31
CA GLU A 235 4.79 7.32 0.93
C GLU A 235 6.10 7.51 0.15
N ASP A 236 6.70 6.43 -0.33
CA ASP A 236 7.89 6.49 -1.20
C ASP A 236 7.56 7.02 -2.60
N LYS A 237 6.43 6.59 -3.18
CA LYS A 237 6.06 6.84 -4.59
C LYS A 237 5.60 8.28 -4.85
N ILE A 238 4.87 8.87 -3.92
CA ILE A 238 4.30 10.23 -4.06
C ILE A 238 5.38 11.32 -4.17
N LEU A 239 6.64 11.00 -3.82
CA LEU A 239 7.78 11.90 -3.95
C LEU A 239 8.15 12.20 -5.41
N HIS A 240 7.86 11.27 -6.33
CA HIS A 240 8.31 11.31 -7.72
C HIS A 240 7.21 11.04 -8.77
N SER A 241 6.07 10.46 -8.39
CA SER A 241 4.91 10.24 -9.25
C SER A 241 3.71 11.01 -8.69
N HIS A 242 3.25 12.06 -9.38
CA HIS A 242 2.25 12.97 -8.83
C HIS A 242 0.83 12.45 -9.05
N LEU A 243 0.02 12.45 -7.98
CA LEU A 243 -1.34 11.91 -8.03
C LEU A 243 -2.25 12.68 -9.01
N VAL A 244 -2.05 14.00 -9.14
CA VAL A 244 -2.82 14.89 -10.02
C VAL A 244 -2.70 14.51 -11.50
N ASP A 245 -1.60 13.88 -11.92
CA ASP A 245 -1.38 13.46 -13.31
C ASP A 245 -2.32 12.30 -13.70
N TYR A 246 -2.84 11.57 -12.71
CA TYR A 246 -3.72 10.42 -12.89
C TYR A 246 -5.16 10.71 -12.42
N PHE A 247 -5.30 11.58 -11.42
CA PHE A 247 -6.57 12.01 -10.84
C PHE A 247 -6.60 13.55 -10.78
N PRO A 248 -6.99 14.23 -11.86
CA PRO A 248 -6.97 15.69 -11.94
C PRO A 248 -7.85 16.38 -10.89
N GLU A 249 -8.81 15.67 -10.29
CA GLU A 249 -9.64 16.17 -9.18
C GLU A 249 -8.85 16.33 -7.87
N PHE A 250 -7.62 15.83 -7.79
CA PHE A 250 -6.72 16.06 -6.67
C PHE A 250 -6.19 17.50 -6.71
N ASP A 251 -6.92 18.42 -6.07
CA ASP A 251 -6.56 19.83 -5.92
C ASP A 251 -5.44 20.08 -4.89
N GLY A 252 -5.04 19.03 -4.16
CA GLY A 252 -4.05 19.08 -3.09
C GLY A 252 -4.45 19.95 -1.87
N GLY A 253 -5.67 20.48 -1.83
CA GLY A 253 -6.09 21.38 -0.77
C GLY A 253 -6.53 20.64 0.49
N GLN A 254 -5.74 20.78 1.57
CA GLN A 254 -6.06 20.61 2.99
C GLN A 254 -7.12 19.54 3.33
N CYS A 255 -6.69 18.49 4.05
CA CYS A 255 -7.57 17.74 4.95
C CYS A 255 -8.58 18.72 5.55
N PRO A 256 -9.90 18.56 5.32
CA PRO A 256 -10.87 19.31 6.09
C PRO A 256 -10.50 19.05 7.54
N ARG A 257 -10.16 20.10 8.31
CA ARG A 257 -10.06 19.96 9.76
C ARG A 257 -11.45 19.50 10.20
N TRP A 258 -11.61 18.19 10.35
CA TRP A 258 -12.78 17.60 10.96
C TRP A 258 -12.77 18.05 12.42
N GLY A 259 -13.40 19.20 12.69
CA GLY A 259 -13.55 19.77 14.02
C GLY A 259 -13.19 21.25 14.11
N GLN A 260 -14.06 22.13 13.61
CA GLN A 260 -14.47 23.38 14.25
C GLN A 260 -15.51 24.09 13.39
N ASP A 261 -16.71 23.49 13.27
CA ASP A 261 -17.94 24.25 13.09
C ASP A 261 -19.10 23.42 13.64
N GLY A 262 -19.94 24.05 14.46
CA GLY A 262 -20.90 23.43 15.36
C GLY A 262 -22.09 22.77 14.68
N GLY A 263 -21.87 21.65 13.99
CA GLY A 263 -22.92 20.80 13.43
C GLY A 263 -22.53 19.34 13.52
N GLN A 264 -23.30 18.57 14.28
CA GLN A 264 -23.00 17.21 14.69
C GLN A 264 -22.95 16.21 13.51
N LYS A 265 -21.75 15.91 13.01
CA LYS A 265 -21.39 14.64 12.34
C LYS A 265 -19.98 14.24 12.77
N ARG A 266 -19.89 13.22 13.63
CA ARG A 266 -18.62 12.67 14.15
C ARG A 266 -18.11 11.58 13.20
N CYS A 267 -16.90 11.73 12.67
CA CYS A 267 -16.04 10.59 12.33
C CYS A 267 -15.43 10.05 13.63
N PRO A 268 -15.43 8.72 13.89
CA PRO A 268 -14.72 8.17 15.03
C PRO A 268 -13.22 8.12 14.73
N HIS A 269 -12.53 9.25 14.96
CA HIS A 269 -11.08 9.27 15.05
C HIS A 269 -10.69 8.65 16.41
N TRP A 270 -10.22 7.40 16.40
CA TRP A 270 -9.69 6.75 17.60
C TRP A 270 -8.29 7.29 17.90
N THR A 271 -8.21 8.36 18.69
CA THR A 271 -7.01 8.64 19.48
C THR A 271 -6.99 7.67 20.66
N GLY A 272 -5.87 6.96 20.83
CA GLY A 272 -5.69 5.83 21.74
C GLY A 272 -6.40 5.93 23.10
N ALA A 273 -6.97 4.79 23.51
CA ALA A 273 -7.58 4.60 24.81
C ALA A 273 -6.58 4.94 25.94
N ARG A 274 -6.87 6.03 26.67
CA ARG A 274 -6.36 6.21 28.03
C ARG A 274 -7.15 5.30 28.96
N HIS A 275 -6.53 4.20 29.40
CA HIS A 275 -6.94 3.58 30.65
C HIS A 275 -6.54 4.50 31.81
N ARG A 276 -7.52 5.09 32.50
CA ARG A 276 -7.34 5.63 33.86
C ARG A 276 -7.67 4.53 34.85
N GLY A 277 -6.68 4.13 35.64
CA GLY A 277 -6.88 3.29 36.82
C GLY A 277 -5.56 2.80 37.42
N GLY A 278 -4.91 3.63 38.24
CA GLY A 278 -4.05 3.15 39.34
C GLY A 278 -2.53 3.22 39.19
N LEU A 279 -1.96 4.30 39.74
CA LEU A 279 -0.67 4.45 40.44
C LEU A 279 0.68 4.08 39.76
N ALA A 280 1.45 5.16 39.50
CA ALA A 280 2.86 5.41 39.83
C ALA A 280 3.93 4.46 39.21
N LEU A 281 5.01 4.90 38.55
CA LEU A 281 5.98 5.95 38.90
C LEU A 281 6.99 6.12 37.72
N VAL A 282 7.57 7.33 37.59
CA VAL A 282 8.82 7.75 36.86
C VAL A 282 8.87 7.60 35.32
N GLY A 283 9.28 8.57 34.49
CA GLY A 283 9.93 9.86 34.70
C GLY A 283 9.97 10.72 33.43
N ALA A 284 10.21 12.01 33.66
CA ALA A 284 10.05 13.18 32.80
C ALA A 284 11.02 13.30 31.59
N PRO A 285 10.71 14.20 30.62
CA PRO A 285 11.55 14.54 29.48
C PRO A 285 12.64 15.56 29.85
N TRP A 286 13.82 15.43 29.24
CA TRP A 286 14.92 16.40 29.35
C TRP A 286 14.89 17.43 28.22
N TRP A 287 14.53 18.66 28.62
CA TRP A 287 15.09 19.98 28.32
C TRP A 287 15.39 20.44 26.88
N VAL A 288 14.67 21.52 26.54
CA VAL A 288 15.14 22.72 25.83
C VAL A 288 16.15 23.49 26.71
N LEU A 289 17.26 23.99 26.14
CA LEU A 289 17.83 25.32 26.45
C LEU A 289 19.07 25.66 25.60
N LEU A 290 19.04 26.88 25.04
CA LEU A 290 20.10 27.89 24.82
C LEU A 290 19.63 28.76 23.63
N GLY A 291 19.43 30.07 23.68
CA GLY A 291 19.56 31.10 24.71
C GLY A 291 19.31 32.45 24.02
N ARG A 292 18.47 33.31 24.60
CA ARG A 292 18.28 34.71 24.16
C ARG A 292 19.43 35.57 24.68
N GLY A 293 19.96 36.45 23.82
CA GLY A 293 20.77 37.60 24.21
C GLY A 293 20.15 38.88 23.65
N SER A 294 20.02 39.90 24.50
CA SER A 294 19.40 41.20 24.24
C SER A 294 20.42 42.35 24.33
N GLY A 295 20.22 43.39 23.53
CA GLY A 295 20.87 44.72 23.60
C GLY A 295 21.37 45.15 22.21
N GLY A 296 21.21 46.36 21.70
CA GLY A 296 20.59 47.62 22.13
C GLY A 296 20.92 48.70 21.06
N GLN A 297 20.02 49.68 20.89
CA GLN A 297 20.15 51.06 20.35
C GLN A 297 20.94 51.40 19.06
N GLY A 298 20.30 52.27 18.25
CA GLY A 298 20.92 53.19 17.27
C GLY A 298 19.99 53.47 16.08
N GLY A 299 19.22 54.58 16.05
CA GLY A 299 19.47 55.76 15.19
C GLY A 299 19.10 55.47 13.71
N GLY A 300 18.04 55.99 13.10
CA GLY A 300 17.64 57.39 12.96
C GLY A 300 18.00 57.85 11.54
N GLU A 301 17.01 57.99 10.64
CA GLU A 301 16.87 59.12 9.67
C GLU A 301 15.69 58.92 8.69
N ALA A 302 15.06 60.04 8.37
CA ALA A 302 13.87 60.21 7.56
C ALA A 302 14.21 60.59 6.11
N GLY A 303 13.30 60.35 5.16
CA GLY A 303 13.45 60.81 3.79
C GLY A 303 12.26 60.53 2.88
N SER A 304 11.26 61.39 2.94
CA SER A 304 10.03 61.48 2.12
C SER A 304 10.26 61.97 0.67
N ARG A 305 9.40 61.52 -0.28
CA ARG A 305 8.77 62.24 -1.46
C ARG A 305 8.13 61.17 -2.41
N LEU A 306 6.81 61.04 -2.62
CA LEU A 306 5.87 61.82 -3.47
C LEU A 306 6.42 62.02 -4.91
N PHE A 307 5.82 61.62 -6.05
CA PHE A 307 4.43 61.42 -6.53
C PHE A 307 4.45 60.62 -7.90
N PRO A 308 3.35 60.41 -8.68
CA PRO A 308 3.00 59.12 -9.31
C PRO A 308 3.20 59.03 -10.84
N GLU A 309 3.21 57.81 -11.41
CA GLU A 309 2.83 57.57 -12.81
C GLU A 309 2.05 56.23 -12.97
N LEU A 310 0.97 56.27 -13.75
CA LEU A 310 0.14 55.17 -14.27
C LEU A 310 0.22 55.21 -15.81
N PRO A 311 -0.25 54.19 -16.57
CA PRO A 311 0.18 52.80 -16.63
C PRO A 311 0.64 52.44 -18.07
N VAL A 312 1.50 51.43 -18.26
CA VAL A 312 1.77 50.88 -19.60
C VAL A 312 1.56 49.37 -19.61
N GLY A 313 0.45 48.97 -20.24
CA GLY A 313 0.26 47.70 -20.96
C GLY A 313 0.63 46.39 -20.25
N GLY A 314 -0.26 45.87 -19.41
CA GLY A 314 -0.21 44.48 -18.99
C GLY A 314 -0.63 43.53 -20.11
N ALA A 315 0.31 42.73 -20.62
CA ALA A 315 0.00 41.49 -21.32
C ALA A 315 -0.63 40.50 -20.31
N PRO A 316 -1.58 39.64 -20.71
CA PRO A 316 -2.21 38.71 -19.77
C PRO A 316 -1.17 37.68 -19.31
N GLY A 317 -0.71 37.86 -18.07
CA GLY A 317 0.02 36.83 -17.35
C GLY A 317 -0.87 35.60 -17.22
N SER A 318 -0.37 34.47 -17.71
CA SER A 318 -0.91 33.14 -17.48
C SER A 318 -1.28 32.99 -16.00
N ALA A 319 -2.55 32.74 -15.72
CA ALA A 319 -2.99 32.28 -14.42
C ALA A 319 -2.21 31.01 -14.07
N SER A 320 -1.34 31.10 -13.07
CA SER A 320 -0.76 29.93 -12.43
C SER A 320 -1.90 29.15 -11.79
N SER A 321 -2.28 28.02 -12.39
CA SER A 321 -3.13 27.02 -11.72
C SER A 321 -2.55 26.72 -10.34
N PRO A 322 -3.38 26.57 -9.29
CA PRO A 322 -2.90 26.16 -7.99
C PRO A 322 -2.46 24.69 -8.10
N ALA A 323 -1.18 24.46 -8.38
CA ALA A 323 -0.59 23.15 -8.24
C ALA A 323 -0.70 22.78 -6.77
N GLY A 324 -1.55 21.79 -6.45
CA GLY A 324 -1.70 21.24 -5.11
C GLY A 324 -0.34 20.81 -4.51
N PRO A 325 -0.23 20.59 -3.19
CA PRO A 325 0.99 20.19 -2.51
C PRO A 325 1.53 18.90 -3.13
N GLN A 326 2.55 19.07 -3.95
CA GLN A 326 3.33 17.96 -4.47
C GLN A 326 3.99 17.29 -3.27
N ARG A 327 3.95 15.95 -3.22
CA ARG A 327 4.65 15.10 -2.23
C ARG A 327 4.03 15.00 -0.82
N ASP A 328 2.73 15.24 -0.68
CA ASP A 328 2.03 15.00 0.59
C ASP A 328 1.35 13.60 0.62
N ALA A 329 1.98 12.66 1.33
CA ALA A 329 1.44 11.30 1.48
C ALA A 329 0.16 11.24 2.31
N GLN A 330 -0.06 12.18 3.24
CA GLN A 330 -1.30 12.23 4.02
C GLN A 330 -2.46 12.69 3.15
N ALA A 331 -2.29 13.81 2.44
CA ALA A 331 -3.31 14.32 1.53
C ALA A 331 -3.67 13.29 0.44
N ALA A 332 -2.67 12.60 -0.13
CA ALA A 332 -2.90 11.55 -1.11
C ALA A 332 -3.71 10.38 -0.54
N ARG A 333 -3.38 9.91 0.67
CA ARG A 333 -4.11 8.85 1.36
C ARG A 333 -5.57 9.21 1.64
N GLU A 334 -5.80 10.42 2.12
CA GLU A 334 -7.15 10.93 2.44
C GLU A 334 -7.98 11.14 1.18
N PHE A 335 -7.38 11.64 0.09
CA PHE A 335 -8.04 11.74 -1.20
C PHE A 335 -8.45 10.37 -1.73
N ILE A 336 -7.54 9.39 -1.72
CA ILE A 336 -7.88 8.02 -2.15
C ILE A 336 -8.98 7.43 -1.27
N LEU A 337 -8.92 7.61 0.06
CA LEU A 337 -10.00 7.19 0.95
C LEU A 337 -11.35 7.79 0.52
N LYS A 338 -11.37 9.10 0.29
CA LYS A 338 -12.57 9.82 -0.14
C LYS A 338 -13.13 9.26 -1.45
N MET A 339 -12.27 8.99 -2.44
CA MET A 339 -12.69 8.38 -3.71
C MET A 339 -13.44 7.06 -3.54
N PHE A 340 -13.11 6.26 -2.51
CA PHE A 340 -13.81 5.00 -2.24
C PHE A 340 -15.07 5.21 -1.41
N VAL A 341 -15.00 6.01 -0.35
CA VAL A 341 -16.16 6.28 0.52
C VAL A 341 -17.30 6.95 -0.25
N ASP A 342 -16.98 7.87 -1.16
CA ASP A 342 -17.98 8.58 -1.99
C ASP A 342 -18.70 7.65 -3.00
N LEU A 343 -18.22 6.41 -3.21
CA LEU A 343 -18.89 5.42 -4.07
C LEU A 343 -20.05 4.71 -3.36
N ASN A 344 -20.20 4.88 -2.04
CA ASN A 344 -21.29 4.31 -1.28
C ASN A 344 -22.56 5.16 -1.42
N PRO A 345 -23.62 4.65 -2.09
CA PRO A 345 -24.86 5.41 -2.23
C PRO A 345 -25.73 5.40 -0.95
N ASP A 346 -25.45 4.50 -0.01
CA ASP A 346 -26.24 4.29 1.20
C ASP A 346 -25.58 4.95 2.41
N SER A 347 -26.20 6.02 2.92
CA SER A 347 -25.69 6.76 4.08
C SER A 347 -25.80 5.99 5.41
N ASP A 348 -26.69 5.00 5.49
CA ASP A 348 -26.90 4.19 6.69
C ASP A 348 -25.85 3.07 6.79
N LYS A 349 -25.30 2.66 5.63
CA LYS A 349 -24.20 1.71 5.56
C LYS A 349 -22.86 2.36 5.87
N ILE A 350 -22.35 2.13 7.07
CA ILE A 350 -21.05 2.65 7.49
C ILE A 350 -19.91 1.83 6.88
N ILE A 351 -18.94 2.51 6.26
CA ILE A 351 -17.67 1.93 5.81
C ILE A 351 -16.58 2.22 6.85
N TYR A 352 -16.01 1.16 7.41
CA TYR A 352 -14.92 1.27 8.39
C TYR A 352 -13.57 1.21 7.68
N SER A 353 -12.86 2.34 7.59
CA SER A 353 -11.61 2.42 6.84
C SER A 353 -10.37 2.39 7.71
N HIS A 354 -9.33 1.66 7.28
CA HIS A 354 -8.01 1.68 7.92
C HIS A 354 -6.89 1.76 6.89
N PHE A 355 -5.86 2.54 7.20
CA PHE A 355 -4.61 2.54 6.44
C PHE A 355 -3.69 1.43 6.94
N THR A 356 -3.27 0.56 6.03
CA THR A 356 -2.54 -0.66 6.38
C THR A 356 -1.23 -0.81 5.59
N CYS A 357 -0.28 -1.50 6.21
CA CYS A 357 0.85 -2.14 5.55
C CYS A 357 0.76 -3.63 5.87
N ALA A 358 0.27 -4.43 4.92
CA ALA A 358 0.09 -5.87 5.11
C ALA A 358 1.40 -6.63 5.39
N THR A 359 2.55 -6.04 5.07
CA THR A 359 3.86 -6.64 5.38
C THR A 359 4.40 -6.24 6.77
N ASP A 360 3.68 -5.40 7.51
CA ASP A 360 3.99 -5.01 8.89
C ASP A 360 3.03 -5.74 9.84
N THR A 361 3.58 -6.74 10.56
CA THR A 361 2.79 -7.59 11.47
C THR A 361 2.18 -6.81 12.62
N GLU A 362 2.87 -5.81 13.18
CA GLU A 362 2.33 -5.04 14.29
C GLU A 362 1.22 -4.10 13.81
N ASN A 363 1.41 -3.46 12.64
CA ASN A 363 0.34 -2.66 12.06
C ASN A 363 -0.94 -3.48 11.83
N ILE A 364 -0.83 -4.70 11.30
CA ILE A 364 -1.99 -5.58 11.09
C ILE A 364 -2.57 -6.08 12.42
N ARG A 365 -1.76 -6.38 13.43
CA ARG A 365 -2.23 -6.74 14.77
C ARG A 365 -3.12 -5.64 15.37
N PHE A 366 -2.66 -4.39 15.34
CA PHE A 366 -3.44 -3.26 15.85
C PHE A 366 -4.70 -2.99 15.04
N VAL A 367 -4.61 -3.02 13.72
CA VAL A 367 -5.76 -2.77 12.84
C VAL A 367 -6.81 -3.87 13.00
N PHE A 368 -6.40 -5.13 13.07
CA PHE A 368 -7.31 -6.25 13.21
C PHE A 368 -8.02 -6.26 14.57
N ALA A 369 -7.34 -5.85 15.65
CA ALA A 369 -7.99 -5.67 16.95
C ALA A 369 -9.15 -4.65 16.88
N ALA A 370 -8.98 -3.52 16.21
CA ALA A 370 -10.05 -2.53 16.02
C ALA A 370 -11.19 -3.06 15.12
N VAL A 371 -10.85 -3.83 14.09
CA VAL A 371 -11.81 -4.48 13.20
C VAL A 371 -12.62 -5.55 13.92
N LYS A 372 -11.98 -6.36 14.79
CA LYS A 372 -12.63 -7.37 15.63
C LYS A 372 -13.76 -6.74 16.43
N ASP A 373 -13.47 -5.69 17.18
CA ASP A 373 -14.45 -5.02 18.05
C ASP A 373 -15.63 -4.47 17.25
N THR A 374 -15.35 -3.93 16.05
CA THR A 374 -16.37 -3.44 15.13
C THR A 374 -17.29 -4.57 14.65
N ILE A 375 -16.71 -5.69 14.19
CA ILE A 375 -17.48 -6.85 13.71
C ILE A 375 -18.33 -7.43 14.83
N LEU A 376 -17.76 -7.61 16.03
CA LEU A 376 -18.48 -8.19 17.16
C LEU A 376 -19.64 -7.31 17.62
N GLN A 377 -19.43 -5.99 17.72
CA GLN A 377 -20.50 -5.06 18.10
C GLN A 377 -21.64 -5.03 17.07
N LEU A 378 -21.34 -5.14 15.78
CA LEU A 378 -22.37 -5.16 14.74
C LEU A 378 -23.19 -6.45 14.75
N ASN A 379 -22.54 -7.61 14.90
CA ASN A 379 -23.26 -8.88 15.03
C ASN A 379 -24.13 -8.91 16.28
N LEU A 380 -23.62 -8.45 17.42
CA LEU A 380 -24.40 -8.45 18.66
C LEU A 380 -25.66 -7.57 18.57
N LYS A 381 -25.57 -6.43 17.88
CA LYS A 381 -26.72 -5.57 17.59
C LYS A 381 -27.74 -6.25 16.68
N GLU A 382 -27.29 -6.99 15.67
CA GLU A 382 -28.18 -7.74 14.76
C GLU A 382 -29.04 -8.76 15.51
N TYR A 383 -28.50 -9.36 16.58
CA TYR A 383 -29.22 -10.30 17.44
C TYR A 383 -29.91 -9.66 18.66
N ASN A 384 -30.00 -8.32 18.75
CA ASN A 384 -30.56 -7.58 19.89
C ASN A 384 -29.92 -7.96 21.25
N LEU A 385 -28.64 -8.35 21.25
CA LEU A 385 -27.91 -8.72 22.46
C LEU A 385 -27.23 -7.53 23.14
N VAL A 386 -27.14 -6.37 22.47
CA VAL A 386 -26.57 -5.10 22.97
C VAL A 386 -27.27 -3.89 22.36
#